data_AF-A0A1V5Z6L9-F1
#
_entry.id   AF-A0A1V5Z6L9-F1
#
_cell.length_a   1.000
_cell.length_b   1.000
_cell.length_c   1.000
_cell.angle_alpha   90.00
_cell.angle_beta   90.00
_cell.angle_gamma   90.00
#
_symmetry.space_group_name_H-M   'P 1'
#
loop_
_entity.id
_entity.type
_entity.pdbx_description
1 polymer ?
#
loop_
_entity_poly.entity_id
_entity_poly.type
_entity_poly.pdbx_seq_one_letter_code
_entity_poly.pdbx_strand_id
1 'polypeptide(L)'
;MKENLPALEDKVARCRDAGAKCVIMPAVELNRTRNHFPDLDAFQRECLRLKRKYPRTIISPDPYFTALREPHGCSTGSIIIDCDGGLFYPCRTSESKPVNLLDVELHDWLHGEEAKEYRRQMATCDRRCGWYQYYAVSAFTSPVHVWTSISPYIWNVLAPRKKQNHNGKR
;
A
#
# COMPACT_ATOMS: atom_id res chain seq x y z
N MET A 1 -5.02 -14.42 -9.88
CA MET A 1 -5.41 -13.00 -10.11
C MET A 1 -5.42 -12.59 -11.59
N LYS A 2 -4.84 -13.37 -12.52
CA LYS A 2 -5.12 -13.27 -13.98
C LYS A 2 -6.63 -13.19 -14.28
N GLU A 3 -7.46 -13.80 -13.43
CA GLU A 3 -8.91 -13.91 -13.60
C GLU A 3 -9.74 -12.81 -12.89
N ASN A 4 -9.14 -11.93 -12.07
CA ASN A 4 -9.89 -10.99 -11.21
C ASN A 4 -9.78 -9.51 -11.59
N LEU A 5 -8.99 -9.16 -12.61
CA LEU A 5 -8.93 -7.80 -13.13
C LEU A 5 -10.31 -7.27 -13.57
N PRO A 6 -11.14 -8.05 -14.30
CA PRO A 6 -12.49 -7.62 -14.65
C PRO A 6 -13.41 -7.37 -13.44
N ALA A 7 -13.19 -8.11 -12.34
CA ALA A 7 -13.96 -7.96 -11.11
C ALA A 7 -13.53 -6.75 -10.25
N LEU A 8 -12.41 -6.10 -10.58
CA LEU A 8 -11.89 -4.96 -9.83
C LEU A 8 -12.84 -3.75 -9.94
N GLU A 9 -13.44 -3.55 -11.11
CA GLU A 9 -14.38 -2.46 -11.33
C GLU A 9 -15.59 -2.52 -10.40
N ASP A 10 -16.23 -3.69 -10.28
CA ASP A 10 -17.39 -3.89 -9.41
C ASP A 10 -17.05 -3.55 -7.96
N LYS A 11 -15.88 -3.99 -7.48
CA LYS A 11 -15.40 -3.68 -6.12
C LYS A 11 -15.21 -2.18 -5.90
N VAL A 12 -14.62 -1.48 -6.87
CA VAL A 12 -14.42 -0.03 -6.79
C VAL A 12 -15.74 0.73 -6.85
N ALA A 13 -16.68 0.30 -7.70
CA ALA A 13 -18.02 0.87 -7.78
C ALA A 13 -18.75 0.74 -6.45
N ARG A 14 -18.68 -0.44 -5.80
CA ARG A 14 -19.25 -0.66 -4.46
C ARG A 14 -18.63 0.24 -3.39
N CYS A 15 -17.31 0.45 -3.42
CA CYS A 15 -16.66 1.42 -2.52
C CYS A 15 -17.21 2.83 -2.73
N ARG A 16 -17.32 3.28 -3.99
CA ARG A 16 -17.91 4.59 -4.32
C ARG A 16 -19.32 4.72 -3.79
N ASP A 17 -20.16 3.71 -4.03
CA ASP A 17 -21.59 3.74 -3.65
C ASP A 17 -21.78 3.78 -2.13
N ALA A 18 -20.89 3.11 -1.39
CA ALA A 18 -20.82 3.20 0.06
C ALA A 18 -20.20 4.51 0.58
N GLY A 19 -19.63 5.36 -0.29
CA GLY A 19 -18.85 6.54 0.10
C GLY A 19 -17.49 6.21 0.72
N ALA A 20 -17.03 4.97 0.57
CA ALA A 20 -15.75 4.49 1.08
C ALA A 20 -14.60 4.82 0.13
N LYS A 21 -13.39 4.94 0.70
CA LYS A 21 -12.13 5.02 -0.04
C LYS A 21 -11.49 3.64 -0.09
N CYS A 22 -10.75 3.33 -1.15
CA CYS A 22 -10.05 2.06 -1.28
C CYS A 22 -8.60 2.19 -1.71
N VAL A 23 -7.76 1.35 -1.12
CA VAL A 23 -6.40 1.06 -1.61
C VAL A 23 -6.51 -0.16 -2.53
N ILE A 24 -5.88 -0.07 -3.68
CA ILE A 24 -5.67 -1.20 -4.58
C ILE A 24 -4.19 -1.55 -4.56
N MET A 25 -3.89 -2.81 -4.28
CA MET A 25 -2.56 -3.42 -4.34
C MET A 25 -2.65 -4.80 -5.00
N PRO A 26 -1.60 -5.27 -5.69
CA PRO A 26 -1.58 -6.61 -6.22
C PRO A 26 -1.48 -7.64 -5.08
N ALA A 27 -1.84 -8.89 -5.36
CA ALA A 27 -1.51 -9.98 -4.45
C ALA A 27 0.01 -10.03 -4.27
N VAL A 28 0.47 -10.07 -3.02
CA VAL A 28 1.90 -10.15 -2.69
C VAL A 28 2.29 -11.62 -2.69
N GLU A 29 3.39 -11.94 -3.35
CA GLU A 29 3.99 -13.28 -3.27
C GLU A 29 4.63 -13.46 -1.89
N LEU A 30 4.01 -14.32 -1.07
CA LEU A 30 4.58 -14.78 0.18
C LEU A 30 5.25 -16.13 -0.04
N ASN A 31 6.29 -16.43 0.73
CA ASN A 31 6.96 -17.73 0.64
C ASN A 31 5.93 -18.85 0.85
N ARG A 32 6.07 -19.95 0.11
CA ARG A 32 5.20 -21.14 0.20
C ARG A 32 3.72 -20.90 -0.16
N THR A 33 3.39 -19.78 -0.79
CA THR A 33 2.04 -19.50 -1.32
C THR A 33 2.00 -19.61 -2.84
N ARG A 34 0.80 -19.86 -3.40
CA ARG A 34 0.62 -19.84 -4.86
C ARG A 34 0.82 -18.42 -5.36
N ASN A 35 1.67 -18.27 -6.37
CA ASN A 35 1.88 -16.99 -7.02
C ASN A 35 0.58 -16.57 -7.74
N HIS A 36 -0.02 -15.50 -7.23
CA HIS A 36 -1.18 -14.85 -7.83
C HIS A 36 -0.86 -13.43 -8.29
N PHE A 37 0.42 -13.08 -8.42
CA PHE A 37 0.86 -11.77 -8.88
C PHE A 37 0.30 -11.50 -10.30
N PRO A 38 -0.27 -10.31 -10.56
CA PRO A 38 -0.87 -10.01 -11.85
C PRO A 38 0.17 -9.66 -12.91
N ASP A 39 -0.28 -9.62 -14.17
CA ASP A 39 0.41 -8.85 -15.20
C ASP A 39 0.42 -7.36 -14.81
N LEU A 40 1.60 -6.81 -14.56
CA LEU A 40 1.76 -5.45 -14.02
C LEU A 40 1.25 -4.38 -14.98
N ASP A 41 1.41 -4.59 -16.29
CA ASP A 41 0.99 -3.62 -17.28
C ASP A 41 -0.54 -3.56 -17.39
N ALA A 42 -1.21 -4.72 -17.42
CA ALA A 42 -2.67 -4.80 -17.35
C ALA A 42 -3.20 -4.23 -16.03
N PHE A 43 -2.54 -4.53 -14.92
CA PHE A 43 -2.90 -4.00 -13.60
C PHE A 43 -2.79 -2.48 -13.52
N GLN A 44 -1.68 -1.91 -13.96
CA GLN A 44 -1.49 -0.46 -13.96
C GLN A 44 -2.52 0.23 -14.87
N ARG A 45 -2.70 -0.26 -16.10
CA ARG A 45 -3.69 0.30 -17.04
C ARG A 45 -5.09 0.32 -16.43
N GLU A 46 -5.49 -0.78 -15.80
CA GLU A 46 -6.81 -0.90 -15.21
C GLU A 46 -6.97 0.00 -13.98
N CYS A 47 -5.98 0.06 -13.09
CA CYS A 47 -6.00 0.95 -11.93
C CYS A 47 -6.11 2.43 -12.35
N LEU A 48 -5.33 2.87 -13.35
CA LEU A 48 -5.37 4.25 -13.86
C LEU A 48 -6.68 4.56 -14.60
N ARG A 49 -7.27 3.58 -15.30
CA ARG A 49 -8.62 3.71 -15.90
C ARG A 49 -9.67 3.91 -14.82
N LEU A 50 -9.66 3.08 -13.77
CA LEU A 50 -10.60 3.16 -12.66
C LEU A 50 -10.46 4.45 -11.84
N LYS A 51 -9.24 4.95 -11.62
CA LYS A 51 -9.02 6.25 -10.97
C LYS A 51 -9.66 7.41 -11.73
N ARG A 52 -9.62 7.38 -13.06
CA ARG A 52 -10.30 8.36 -13.92
C ARG A 52 -11.82 8.19 -13.90
N LYS A 53 -12.32 6.95 -13.94
CA LYS A 53 -13.76 6.65 -13.94
C LYS A 53 -14.44 6.93 -12.60
N TYR A 54 -13.74 6.65 -11.49
CA TYR A 54 -14.22 6.77 -10.11
C TYR A 54 -13.34 7.74 -9.32
N PRO A 55 -13.31 9.03 -9.70
CA PRO A 55 -12.41 10.00 -9.09
C PRO A 55 -12.59 10.03 -7.58
N ARG A 56 -11.46 10.17 -6.86
CA ARG A 56 -11.40 10.25 -5.38
C ARG A 56 -11.85 8.98 -4.65
N THR A 57 -12.16 7.87 -5.33
CA THR A 57 -12.51 6.61 -4.65
C THR A 57 -11.25 5.82 -4.30
N ILE A 58 -10.35 5.69 -5.27
CA ILE A 58 -9.07 4.99 -5.10
C ILE A 58 -8.01 5.97 -4.59
N ILE A 59 -7.41 5.64 -3.45
CA ILE A 59 -6.40 6.46 -2.75
C ILE A 59 -4.97 5.94 -2.94
N SER A 60 -4.78 4.80 -3.60
CA SER A 60 -3.44 4.37 -4.03
C SER A 60 -2.82 5.46 -4.93
N PRO A 61 -1.61 5.95 -4.62
CA PRO A 61 -0.99 7.03 -5.38
C PRO A 61 -0.55 6.55 -6.76
N ASP A 62 -0.51 7.42 -7.77
CA ASP A 62 -0.07 7.01 -9.12
C ASP A 62 1.39 6.52 -9.15
N PRO A 63 2.33 7.17 -8.45
CA PRO A 63 3.71 6.67 -8.33
C PRO A 63 3.81 5.25 -7.80
N TYR A 64 2.88 4.81 -6.94
CA TYR A 64 2.88 3.43 -6.45
C TYR A 64 2.72 2.43 -7.61
N PHE A 65 1.80 2.68 -8.54
CA PHE A 65 1.58 1.77 -9.67
C PHE A 65 2.76 1.77 -10.66
N THR A 66 3.42 2.91 -10.83
CA THR A 66 4.62 3.01 -11.68
C THR A 66 5.81 2.32 -11.02
N ALA A 67 5.99 2.51 -9.72
CA ALA A 67 7.11 1.97 -8.96
C ALA A 67 7.17 0.45 -9.06
N LEU A 68 6.02 -0.25 -9.05
CA LEU A 68 5.96 -1.71 -9.24
C LEU A 68 6.73 -2.25 -10.46
N ARG A 69 6.94 -1.44 -11.51
CA ARG A 69 7.63 -1.84 -12.73
C ARG A 69 9.14 -1.62 -12.67
N GLU A 70 9.59 -0.59 -11.97
CA GLU A 70 10.97 -0.16 -11.99
C GLU A 70 11.81 -0.95 -10.98
N PRO A 71 13.09 -1.25 -11.27
CA PRO A 71 14.01 -1.72 -10.25
C PRO A 71 14.18 -0.62 -9.21
N HIS A 72 13.64 -0.85 -8.02
CA HIS A 72 13.72 0.09 -6.92
C HIS A 72 13.69 -0.70 -5.62
N GLY A 73 14.48 -0.26 -4.65
CA GLY A 73 14.42 -0.79 -3.31
C GLY A 73 13.06 -0.54 -2.65
N CYS A 74 12.83 -1.25 -1.57
CA CYS A 74 11.70 -0.99 -0.67
C CYS A 74 11.96 0.28 0.16
N SER A 75 10.90 1.06 0.43
CA SER A 75 10.99 2.16 1.40
C SER A 75 11.30 1.60 2.79
N THR A 76 12.30 2.19 3.42
CA THR A 76 12.80 1.82 4.75
C THR A 76 11.92 2.35 5.89
N GLY A 77 10.99 3.25 5.60
CA GLY A 77 10.17 3.94 6.61
C GLY A 77 8.97 3.14 7.09
N SER A 78 8.67 1.98 6.50
CA SER A 78 7.58 1.12 6.96
C SER A 78 8.10 0.05 7.91
N ILE A 79 7.55 0.05 9.12
CA ILE A 79 7.83 -0.94 10.16
C ILE A 79 6.52 -1.70 10.43
N ILE A 80 6.61 -3.02 10.57
CA ILE A 80 5.46 -3.89 10.84
C ILE A 80 5.78 -4.64 12.13
N ILE A 81 4.91 -4.48 13.14
CA ILE A 81 5.04 -5.10 14.46
C ILE A 81 3.88 -6.09 14.57
N ASP A 82 4.19 -7.33 14.97
CA ASP A 82 3.18 -8.34 15.23
C ASP A 82 2.62 -8.25 16.66
N CYS A 83 1.55 -8.99 16.95
CA CYS A 83 0.89 -8.95 18.25
C CYS A 83 1.77 -9.44 19.42
N ASP A 84 2.84 -10.17 19.14
CA ASP A 84 3.83 -10.64 20.12
C ASP A 84 5.00 -9.66 20.34
N GLY A 85 4.92 -8.46 19.77
CA GLY A 85 5.98 -7.45 19.82
C GLY A 85 7.11 -7.69 18.83
N GLY A 86 7.10 -8.81 18.11
CA GLY A 86 8.13 -9.14 17.14
C GLY A 86 8.05 -8.30 15.86
N LEU A 87 9.21 -7.89 15.37
CA LEU A 87 9.38 -6.93 14.31
C LEU A 87 9.62 -7.61 12.96
N PHE A 88 8.72 -7.39 11.99
CA PHE A 88 8.93 -7.79 10.60
C PHE A 88 9.76 -6.75 9.84
N TYR A 89 11.05 -6.69 10.18
CA TYR A 89 12.03 -5.80 9.55
C TYR A 89 13.34 -6.57 9.34
N PRO A 90 13.94 -6.55 8.15
CA PRO A 90 13.72 -5.62 7.02
C PRO A 90 12.47 -5.88 6.18
N CYS A 91 11.83 -7.05 6.28
CA CYS A 91 10.74 -7.39 5.36
C CYS A 91 9.76 -8.41 5.94
N ARG A 92 8.46 -8.14 5.82
CA ARG A 92 7.38 -9.09 6.16
C ARG A 92 7.45 -10.38 5.34
N THR A 93 7.96 -10.33 4.12
CA THR A 93 8.10 -11.55 3.28
C THR A 93 9.26 -12.45 3.69
N SER A 94 10.11 -12.01 4.64
CA SER A 94 11.25 -12.80 5.13
C SER A 94 10.86 -13.88 6.15
N GLU A 95 9.60 -13.89 6.62
CA GLU A 95 9.07 -14.80 7.67
C GLU A 95 9.82 -14.77 9.02
N SER A 96 10.88 -13.97 9.17
CA SER A 96 11.63 -13.78 10.40
C SER A 96 11.19 -12.53 11.16
N LYS A 97 11.26 -12.61 12.49
CA LYS A 97 11.09 -11.50 13.43
C LYS A 97 12.35 -11.37 14.30
N PRO A 98 13.46 -10.84 13.76
CA PRO A 98 14.75 -10.87 14.44
C PRO A 98 14.79 -10.05 15.74
N VAL A 99 13.85 -9.11 15.90
CA VAL A 99 13.82 -8.14 17.00
C VAL A 99 12.46 -8.21 17.69
N ASN A 100 12.43 -8.17 19.02
CA ASN A 100 11.19 -8.10 19.79
C ASN A 100 11.18 -6.82 20.65
N LEU A 101 10.15 -5.99 20.47
CA LEU A 101 9.99 -4.72 21.17
C LEU A 101 9.57 -4.86 22.64
N LEU A 102 9.33 -6.09 23.10
CA LEU A 102 9.21 -6.39 24.53
C LEU A 102 10.59 -6.39 25.22
N ASP A 103 11.66 -6.63 24.45
CA ASP A 103 13.03 -6.75 24.96
C ASP A 103 13.89 -5.53 24.62
N VAL A 104 13.54 -4.76 23.59
CA VAL A 104 14.30 -3.59 23.13
C VAL A 104 13.43 -2.37 22.89
N GLU A 105 13.97 -1.20 23.22
CA GLU A 105 13.34 0.08 22.88
C GLU A 105 13.47 0.37 21.38
N LEU A 106 12.33 0.58 20.71
CA LEU A 106 12.27 0.77 19.25
C LEU A 106 13.18 1.91 18.78
N HIS A 107 13.15 3.05 19.49
CA HIS A 107 13.91 4.23 19.08
C HIS A 107 15.41 3.97 19.12
N ASP A 108 15.90 3.32 20.17
CA ASP A 108 17.32 3.02 20.33
C ASP A 108 17.77 1.99 19.29
N TRP A 109 16.96 0.96 19.08
CA TRP A 109 17.22 -0.05 18.06
C TRP A 109 17.29 0.57 16.65
N LEU A 110 16.38 1.49 16.31
CA LEU A 110 16.37 2.16 14.99
C LEU A 110 17.65 2.94 14.68
N HIS A 111 18.34 3.44 15.71
CA HIS A 111 19.62 4.14 15.61
C HIS A 111 20.84 3.20 15.57
N GLY A 112 20.64 1.92 15.94
CA GLY A 112 21.67 0.89 15.94
C GLY A 112 22.16 0.48 14.54
N GLU A 113 23.30 -0.21 14.52
CA GLU A 113 23.93 -0.69 13.26
C GLU A 113 23.09 -1.77 12.56
N GLU A 114 22.42 -2.64 13.32
CA GLU A 114 21.54 -3.67 12.75
C GLU A 114 20.41 -3.06 11.92
N ALA A 115 19.71 -2.05 12.46
CA ALA A 115 18.66 -1.36 11.73
C ALA A 115 19.19 -0.63 10.49
N LYS A 116 20.42 -0.08 10.53
CA LYS A 116 21.08 0.52 9.35
C LYS A 116 21.34 -0.51 8.26
N GLU A 117 21.78 -1.72 8.63
CA GLU A 117 22.04 -2.78 7.68
C GLU A 117 20.74 -3.29 7.04
N TYR A 118 19.69 -3.48 7.84
CA TYR A 118 18.36 -3.80 7.33
C TYR A 118 17.82 -2.75 6.35
N ARG A 119 18.06 -1.46 6.62
CA ARG A 119 17.72 -0.38 5.68
C ARG A 119 18.46 -0.51 4.34
N ARG A 120 19.74 -0.89 4.35
CA ARG A 120 20.51 -1.14 3.12
C ARG A 120 19.93 -2.32 2.35
N GLN A 121 19.62 -3.43 3.03
CA GLN A 121 19.00 -4.61 2.41
C GLN A 121 17.67 -4.27 1.74
N MET A 122 16.83 -3.46 2.38
CA MET A 122 15.57 -2.97 1.78
C MET A 122 15.84 -2.11 0.55
N ALA A 123 16.79 -1.18 0.63
CA ALA A 123 17.13 -0.26 -0.46
C ALA A 123 17.69 -0.97 -1.70
N THR A 124 18.29 -2.15 -1.54
CA THR A 124 18.83 -2.97 -2.63
C THR A 124 17.91 -4.13 -3.05
N CYS A 125 16.71 -4.25 -2.47
CA CYS A 125 15.78 -5.34 -2.75
C CYS A 125 15.21 -5.26 -4.19
N ASP A 126 15.23 -6.37 -4.91
CA ASP A 126 14.76 -6.50 -6.30
C ASP A 126 13.47 -7.35 -6.47
N ARG A 127 12.95 -7.90 -5.36
CA ARG A 127 11.81 -8.85 -5.34
C ARG A 127 10.52 -8.30 -5.93
N ARG A 128 10.35 -6.97 -5.98
CA ARG A 128 9.13 -6.31 -6.53
C ARG A 128 7.83 -6.92 -5.98
N CYS A 129 7.79 -7.19 -4.68
CA CYS A 129 6.74 -8.00 -4.05
C CYS A 129 5.35 -7.36 -4.05
N GLY A 130 5.25 -6.07 -4.39
CA GLY A 130 3.99 -5.33 -4.47
C GLY A 130 3.34 -4.99 -3.13
N TRP A 131 4.09 -5.08 -2.02
CA TRP A 131 3.58 -4.72 -0.70
C TRP A 131 3.36 -3.21 -0.58
N TYR A 132 2.10 -2.77 -0.56
CA TYR A 132 1.73 -1.36 -0.63
C TYR A 132 2.51 -0.46 0.33
N GLN A 133 2.67 -0.86 1.59
CA GLN A 133 3.33 0.00 2.60
C GLN A 133 4.80 0.28 2.27
N TYR A 134 5.52 -0.64 1.61
CA TYR A 134 6.92 -0.42 1.22
C TYR A 134 7.06 0.51 0.02
N TYR A 135 5.99 0.76 -0.73
CA TYR A 135 6.03 1.54 -1.96
C TYR A 135 5.23 2.84 -1.87
N ALA A 136 4.24 2.89 -0.98
CA ALA A 136 3.41 4.06 -0.78
C ALA A 136 4.07 5.11 0.11
N VAL A 137 4.91 4.70 1.07
CA VAL A 137 5.58 5.63 2.01
C VAL A 137 6.38 6.69 1.26
N SER A 138 7.13 6.31 0.21
CA SER A 138 7.88 7.27 -0.61
C SER A 138 6.99 8.29 -1.35
N ALA A 139 5.78 7.89 -1.76
CA ALA A 139 4.81 8.78 -2.38
C ALA A 139 4.20 9.78 -1.38
N PHE A 140 4.04 9.38 -0.11
CA PHE A 140 3.57 10.27 0.97
C PHE A 140 4.68 11.15 1.57
N THR A 141 5.96 10.84 1.35
CA THR A 141 7.09 11.65 1.84
C THR A 141 7.72 12.54 0.77
N SER A 142 7.34 12.39 -0.51
CA SER A 142 7.83 13.25 -1.60
C SER A 142 6.99 14.52 -1.75
N PRO A 143 7.56 15.74 -1.67
CA PRO A 143 6.82 17.00 -1.75
C PRO A 143 5.93 17.14 -3.00
N VAL A 144 6.35 16.56 -4.12
CA VAL A 144 5.61 16.60 -5.40
C VAL A 144 4.40 15.66 -5.39
N HIS A 145 4.50 14.52 -4.70
CA HIS A 145 3.47 13.48 -4.68
C HIS A 145 2.57 13.56 -3.44
N VAL A 146 2.97 14.31 -2.42
CA VAL A 146 2.17 14.62 -1.23
C VAL A 146 0.83 15.25 -1.63
N TRP A 147 0.81 16.21 -2.57
CA TRP A 147 -0.45 16.85 -2.98
C TRP A 147 -1.42 15.88 -3.66
N THR A 148 -0.95 15.03 -4.57
CA THR A 148 -1.80 14.04 -5.23
C THR A 148 -2.27 12.94 -4.28
N SER A 149 -1.47 12.64 -3.25
CA SER A 149 -1.77 11.61 -2.25
C SER A 149 -2.69 12.12 -1.13
N ILE A 150 -2.64 13.42 -0.79
CA ILE A 150 -3.44 14.03 0.28
C ILE A 150 -4.74 14.68 -0.25
N SER A 151 -4.75 15.20 -1.49
CA SER A 151 -5.93 15.85 -2.08
C SER A 151 -7.25 15.05 -2.00
N PRO A 152 -7.27 13.69 -2.07
CA PRO A 152 -8.51 12.93 -1.90
C PRO A 152 -9.13 13.05 -0.50
N TYR A 153 -8.35 13.41 0.51
CA TYR A 153 -8.78 13.54 1.91
C TYR A 153 -9.21 14.96 2.25
N ILE A 154 -8.50 15.98 1.76
CA ILE A 154 -8.78 17.40 2.07
C ILE A 154 -10.11 17.86 1.48
N TRP A 155 -10.47 17.42 0.28
CA TRP A 155 -11.74 17.84 -0.33
C TRP A 155 -12.96 17.30 0.44
N ASN A 156 -12.86 16.19 1.16
CA ASN A 156 -13.98 15.73 1.99
C ASN A 156 -14.27 16.65 3.18
N VAL A 157 -13.30 17.47 3.61
CA VAL A 157 -13.47 18.47 4.68
C VAL A 157 -14.19 19.72 4.15
N LEU A 158 -13.99 20.06 2.87
CA LEU A 158 -14.57 21.24 2.23
C LEU A 158 -15.88 20.96 1.48
N ALA A 159 -16.15 19.72 1.10
CA ALA A 159 -17.41 19.34 0.48
C ALA A 159 -18.48 19.12 1.56
N PRO A 160 -19.64 19.80 1.50
CA PRO A 160 -20.73 19.55 2.44
C PRO A 160 -21.13 18.07 2.35
N ARG A 161 -21.10 17.37 3.50
CA ARG A 161 -21.66 16.02 3.63
C ARG A 161 -23.11 16.04 3.15
N LYS A 162 -23.38 15.53 1.94
CA LYS A 162 -24.76 15.17 1.57
C LYS A 162 -25.21 14.12 2.58
N LYS A 163 -26.22 14.44 3.38
CA LYS A 163 -26.90 13.47 4.25
C LYS A 163 -27.28 12.27 3.37
N GLN A 164 -26.65 11.12 3.63
CA GLN A 164 -27.16 9.86 3.11
C GLN A 164 -28.52 9.66 3.77
N ASN A 165 -29.60 9.90 3.04
CA ASN A 165 -30.93 9.48 3.45
C ASN A 165 -30.94 7.95 3.42
N HIS A 166 -30.76 7.33 4.58
CA HIS A 166 -31.07 5.93 4.77
C HIS A 166 -32.59 5.78 4.73
N ASN A 167 -33.16 5.78 3.52
CA ASN A 167 -34.52 5.30 3.32
C ASN A 167 -34.46 3.78 3.22
N GLY A 168 -34.39 3.14 4.38
CA GLY A 168 -34.64 1.72 4.52
C GLY A 168 -36.10 1.44 4.19
N LYS A 169 -36.36 1.01 2.95
CA LYS A 169 -37.54 0.23 2.59
C LYS A 169 -37.08 -1.10 2.03
N ARG A 170 -36.99 -2.11 2.89
CA ARG A 170 -37.79 -3.34 2.86
C ARG A 170 -37.38 -4.24 4.01
#